data_AF-A0A388SE24-F1
#
_entry.id   AF-A0A388SE24-F1
#
_cell.length_a   1.000
_cell.length_b   1.000
_cell.length_c   1.000
_cell.angle_alpha   90.00
_cell.angle_beta   90.00
_cell.angle_gamma   90.00
#
_symmetry.space_group_name_H-M   'P 1'
#
loop_
_entity.id
_entity.type
_entity.pdbx_description
1 polymer ?
#
loop_
_entity_poly.entity_id
_entity_poly.type
_entity_poly.pdbx_seq_one_letter_code
_entity_poly.pdbx_strand_id
1 'polypeptide(L)'
;MGMIQWMISQKRINSEFLSCPNIGVAKRLGFPSFSSASWLVVIDEKHKKYGKYVRASDLGLDGGKDASVVVMEDGSLQSTDQASGPALIDISKEITIGEEKVHVKSAFRLLKEESFSSSIHEYSAACGVPAEQIAKLAQEFTSHGVKSSAIAHGGMMSGSGFLNAFSVITLNVLIGNLNCRGGFVMNGGGFKDAGKGPRYDLDSFDGQIKPKGIPFGRNVPYTKTSEFKW
;
A
#
# COMPACT_ATOMS: atom_id res chain seq x y z
N MET A 1 -10.56 -0.76 -9.47
CA MET A 1 -11.64 -0.60 -8.46
C MET A 1 -12.73 -1.66 -8.60
N GLY A 2 -13.38 -1.86 -9.75
CA GLY A 2 -14.45 -2.87 -9.90
C GLY A 2 -14.10 -4.31 -9.45
N MET A 3 -12.87 -4.80 -9.71
CA MET A 3 -12.42 -6.08 -9.17
C MET A 3 -12.35 -6.08 -7.63
N ILE A 4 -11.84 -5.00 -7.02
CA ILE A 4 -11.73 -4.86 -5.55
C ILE A 4 -13.12 -4.88 -4.91
N GLN A 5 -14.06 -4.10 -5.48
CA GLN A 5 -15.46 -4.08 -5.03
C GLN A 5 -16.07 -5.49 -5.05
N TRP A 6 -15.88 -6.22 -6.15
CA TRP A 6 -16.38 -7.59 -6.30
C TRP A 6 -15.72 -8.54 -5.28
N MET A 7 -14.40 -8.49 -5.13
CA MET A 7 -13.65 -9.33 -4.18
C MET A 7 -14.14 -9.12 -2.74
N ILE A 8 -14.36 -7.87 -2.33
CA ILE A 8 -14.88 -7.54 -1.00
C ILE A 8 -16.32 -8.05 -0.86
N SER A 9 -17.19 -7.80 -1.84
CA SER A 9 -18.60 -8.23 -1.82
C SER A 9 -18.74 -9.74 -1.72
N GLN A 10 -17.87 -10.50 -2.39
CA GLN A 10 -17.86 -11.96 -2.40
C GLN A 10 -17.04 -12.57 -1.26
N LYS A 11 -16.51 -11.75 -0.33
CA LYS A 11 -15.63 -12.19 0.77
C LYS A 11 -14.43 -13.03 0.29
N ARG A 12 -13.84 -12.65 -0.84
CA ARG A 12 -12.68 -13.33 -1.46
C ARG A 12 -11.35 -12.61 -1.23
N ILE A 13 -11.29 -11.80 -0.18
CA ILE A 13 -10.05 -11.20 0.31
C ILE A 13 -9.46 -12.05 1.44
N ASN A 14 -8.15 -11.96 1.64
CA ASN A 14 -7.45 -12.64 2.72
C ASN A 14 -7.52 -11.79 4.00
N SER A 15 -8.66 -11.83 4.70
CA SER A 15 -8.88 -11.05 5.92
C SER A 15 -7.87 -11.38 7.03
N GLU A 16 -7.40 -12.62 7.11
CA GLU A 16 -6.39 -13.04 8.10
C GLU A 16 -5.07 -12.32 7.85
N PHE A 17 -4.57 -12.31 6.61
CA PHE A 17 -3.40 -11.52 6.23
C PHE A 17 -3.60 -10.02 6.45
N LEU A 18 -4.75 -9.47 6.03
CA LEU A 18 -5.04 -8.04 6.16
C LEU A 18 -5.13 -7.59 7.63
N SER A 19 -5.50 -8.49 8.53
CA SER A 19 -5.55 -8.23 9.97
C SER A 19 -4.16 -8.11 10.61
N CYS A 20 -3.09 -8.58 9.95
CA CYS A 20 -1.74 -8.57 10.48
C CYS A 20 -1.15 -7.15 10.48
N PRO A 21 -1.03 -6.47 11.64
CA PRO A 21 -0.60 -5.08 11.67
C PRO A 21 0.92 -4.91 11.59
N ASN A 22 1.68 -5.99 11.81
CA ASN A 22 3.13 -6.03 11.84
C ASN A 22 3.67 -7.40 11.40
N ILE A 23 4.98 -7.46 11.16
CA ILE A 23 5.66 -8.69 10.70
C ILE A 23 5.67 -9.81 11.76
N GLY A 24 5.65 -9.48 13.05
CA GLY A 24 5.63 -10.46 14.13
C GLY A 24 4.33 -11.27 14.17
N VAL A 25 3.19 -10.59 14.06
CA VAL A 25 1.86 -11.21 13.94
C VAL A 25 1.77 -12.02 12.64
N ALA A 26 2.17 -11.42 11.51
CA ALA A 26 2.16 -12.09 10.22
C ALA A 26 2.94 -13.42 10.22
N LYS A 27 4.17 -13.42 10.76
CA LYS A 27 4.99 -14.63 10.85
C LYS A 27 4.35 -15.74 11.70
N ARG A 28 3.69 -15.38 12.81
CA ARG A 28 2.95 -16.36 13.63
C ARG A 28 1.78 -16.99 12.88
N LEU A 29 1.16 -16.24 11.97
CA LEU A 29 0.09 -16.72 11.09
C LEU A 29 0.59 -17.29 9.76
N GLY A 30 1.90 -17.46 9.59
CA GLY A 30 2.50 -18.08 8.39
C GLY A 30 2.65 -17.16 7.17
N PHE A 31 2.46 -15.85 7.33
CA PHE A 31 2.66 -14.88 6.26
C PHE A 31 4.09 -14.29 6.28
N PRO A 32 4.76 -14.16 5.12
CA PRO A 32 6.12 -13.62 5.03
C PRO A 32 6.18 -12.09 5.05
N SER A 33 5.03 -11.42 5.01
CA SER A 33 4.88 -9.96 5.03
C SER A 33 3.62 -9.56 5.80
N PHE A 34 3.42 -8.26 6.00
CA PHE A 34 2.23 -7.69 6.62
C PHE A 34 1.66 -6.58 5.73
N SER A 35 0.52 -6.01 6.12
CA SER A 35 -0.09 -4.88 5.41
C SER A 35 -0.50 -3.77 6.39
N SER A 36 -0.72 -2.56 5.88
CA SER A 36 -1.24 -1.44 6.67
C SER A 36 -2.77 -1.40 6.74
N ALA A 37 -3.46 -2.48 6.33
CA ALA A 37 -4.92 -2.50 6.19
C ALA A 37 -5.67 -2.16 7.49
N SER A 38 -5.16 -2.58 8.65
CA SER A 38 -5.73 -2.29 9.97
C SER A 38 -5.28 -0.96 10.59
N TRP A 39 -4.35 -0.24 9.96
CA TRP A 39 -3.78 0.99 10.52
C TRP A 39 -4.78 2.14 10.44
N LEU A 40 -4.90 2.91 11.52
CA LEU A 40 -5.85 4.01 11.63
C LEU A 40 -5.37 5.26 10.90
N VAL A 41 -6.27 5.88 10.15
CA VAL A 41 -6.11 7.13 9.39
C VAL A 41 -7.09 8.16 9.95
N VAL A 42 -6.61 9.39 10.14
CA VAL A 42 -7.48 10.51 10.52
C VAL A 42 -8.29 10.96 9.32
N ILE A 43 -9.62 11.02 9.48
CA ILE A 43 -10.54 11.40 8.40
C ILE A 43 -11.28 12.71 8.65
N ASP A 44 -11.01 13.38 9.78
CA ASP A 44 -11.55 14.72 10.03
C ASP A 44 -10.77 15.76 9.22
N GLU A 45 -11.44 16.38 8.24
CA GLU A 45 -10.86 17.38 7.32
C GLU A 45 -10.29 18.61 8.04
N LYS A 46 -10.82 18.95 9.21
CA LYS A 46 -10.36 20.12 9.98
C LYS A 46 -9.12 19.80 10.83
N HIS A 47 -8.84 18.52 11.06
CA HIS A 47 -7.71 18.11 11.89
C HIS A 47 -6.39 18.23 11.10
N LYS A 48 -5.33 18.72 11.76
CA LYS A 48 -3.98 18.94 11.16
C LYS A 48 -3.33 17.67 10.57
N LYS A 49 -3.84 16.50 10.93
CA LYS A 49 -3.38 15.19 10.45
C LYS A 49 -4.37 14.51 9.50
N TYR A 50 -5.35 15.23 8.96
CA TYR A 50 -6.23 14.70 7.93
C TYR A 50 -5.46 13.94 6.84
N GLY A 51 -5.90 12.72 6.53
CA GLY A 51 -5.27 11.84 5.55
C GLY A 51 -3.96 11.17 6.00
N LYS A 52 -3.52 11.37 7.26
CA LYS A 52 -2.32 10.74 7.82
C LYS A 52 -2.67 9.60 8.77
N TYR A 53 -1.76 8.64 8.88
CA TYR A 53 -1.84 7.62 9.92
C TYR A 53 -1.77 8.24 11.31
N VAL A 54 -2.58 7.71 12.23
CA VAL A 54 -2.45 7.96 13.66
C VAL A 54 -1.16 7.29 14.13
N ARG A 55 -0.28 8.05 14.77
CA ARG A 55 0.99 7.54 15.30
C ARG A 55 0.87 7.17 16.76
N ALA A 56 1.67 6.21 17.22
CA ALA A 56 1.70 5.81 18.63
C ALA A 56 1.96 7.00 19.57
N SER A 57 2.87 7.89 19.16
CA SER A 57 3.18 9.15 19.86
C SER A 57 1.98 10.08 20.06
N ASP A 58 0.96 9.97 19.19
CA ASP A 58 -0.23 10.83 19.23
C ASP A 58 -1.14 10.47 20.41
N LEU A 59 -1.01 9.23 20.89
CA LEU A 59 -1.78 8.65 21.98
C LEU A 59 -0.91 8.37 23.22
N GLY A 60 0.37 8.75 23.20
CA GLY A 60 1.31 8.41 24.26
C GLY A 60 1.59 6.91 24.39
N LEU A 61 1.41 6.14 23.32
CA LEU A 61 1.69 4.70 23.29
C LEU A 61 3.17 4.45 22.98
N ASP A 62 3.72 3.37 23.54
CA ASP A 62 5.08 2.93 23.26
C ASP A 62 5.23 2.46 21.80
N GLY A 63 6.34 2.83 21.17
CA GLY A 63 6.67 2.42 19.80
C GLY A 63 7.80 3.25 19.21
N GLY A 64 8.35 2.78 18.10
CA GLY A 64 9.31 3.53 17.30
C GLY A 64 8.68 4.78 16.66
N LYS A 65 9.54 5.61 16.04
CA LYS A 65 9.14 6.87 15.39
C LYS A 65 8.00 6.71 14.37
N ASP A 66 7.94 5.56 13.69
CA ASP A 66 6.97 5.28 12.63
C ASP A 66 5.85 4.32 13.05
N ALA A 67 5.77 3.96 14.33
CA ALA A 67 4.72 3.09 14.86
C ALA A 67 3.35 3.73 14.64
N SER A 68 2.44 3.01 13.98
CA SER A 68 1.06 3.44 13.75
C SER A 68 0.14 2.86 14.82
N VAL A 69 -1.13 3.26 14.84
CA VAL A 69 -2.13 2.74 15.78
C VAL A 69 -3.11 1.82 15.06
N VAL A 70 -3.51 0.74 15.75
CA VAL A 70 -4.52 -0.23 15.31
C VAL A 70 -5.57 -0.45 16.41
N VAL A 71 -6.71 -1.03 16.03
CA VAL A 71 -7.77 -1.46 16.97
C VAL A 71 -7.74 -2.98 17.06
N MET A 72 -7.58 -3.52 18.26
CA MET A 72 -7.60 -4.96 18.53
C MET A 72 -9.04 -5.49 18.62
N GLU A 73 -9.23 -6.81 18.64
CA GLU A 73 -10.56 -7.43 18.75
C GLU A 73 -11.33 -7.04 20.01
N ASP A 74 -10.62 -6.79 21.12
CA ASP A 74 -11.21 -6.31 22.38
C ASP A 74 -11.55 -4.80 22.36
N GLY A 75 -11.31 -4.12 21.23
CA GLY A 75 -11.55 -2.69 21.04
C GLY A 75 -10.44 -1.78 21.56
N SER A 76 -9.38 -2.33 22.15
CA SER A 76 -8.23 -1.57 22.65
C SER A 76 -7.41 -0.97 21.50
N LEU A 77 -6.78 0.17 21.77
CA LEU A 77 -5.84 0.81 20.86
C LEU A 77 -4.43 0.36 21.21
N GLN A 78 -3.71 -0.18 20.23
CA GLN A 78 -2.32 -0.59 20.39
C GLN A 78 -1.46 0.01 19.28
N SER A 79 -0.18 0.22 19.58
CA SER A 79 0.79 0.54 18.53
C SER A 79 1.07 -0.71 17.69
N THR A 80 1.44 -0.51 16.43
CA THR A 80 1.84 -1.60 15.53
C THR A 80 3.01 -2.41 16.10
N ASP A 81 3.88 -1.80 16.89
CA ASP A 81 5.06 -2.45 17.46
C ASP A 81 4.72 -3.36 18.63
N GLN A 82 3.70 -2.99 19.43
CA GLN A 82 3.23 -3.76 20.58
C GLN A 82 2.13 -4.76 20.24
N ALA A 83 1.47 -4.60 19.08
CA ALA A 83 0.38 -5.48 18.68
C ALA A 83 0.79 -6.96 18.64
N SER A 84 0.17 -7.77 19.50
CA SER A 84 0.48 -9.18 19.69
C SER A 84 -0.45 -10.13 18.93
N GLY A 85 -1.50 -9.63 18.29
CA GLY A 85 -2.46 -10.42 17.54
C GLY A 85 -3.06 -9.71 16.32
N PRO A 86 -4.04 -10.34 15.66
CA PRO A 86 -4.86 -9.73 14.62
C PRO A 86 -5.52 -8.42 15.08
N ALA A 87 -5.58 -7.45 14.17
CA ALA A 87 -6.29 -6.19 14.38
C ALA A 87 -7.51 -6.09 13.45
N LEU A 88 -8.52 -5.33 13.86
CA LEU A 88 -9.73 -5.11 13.10
C LEU A 88 -9.44 -4.26 11.85
N ILE A 89 -9.93 -4.73 10.69
CA ILE A 89 -9.64 -4.08 9.40
C ILE A 89 -10.77 -3.19 8.87
N ASP A 90 -12.01 -3.36 9.30
CA ASP A 90 -13.17 -2.57 8.83
C ASP A 90 -13.71 -1.75 10.00
N ILE A 91 -13.04 -0.64 10.31
CA ILE A 91 -13.33 0.21 11.47
C ILE A 91 -13.54 1.66 11.05
N SER A 92 -14.54 2.28 11.67
CA SER A 92 -14.79 3.72 11.69
C SER A 92 -15.18 4.08 13.13
N LYS A 93 -14.37 4.87 13.83
CA LYS A 93 -14.66 5.24 15.23
C LYS A 93 -14.06 6.59 15.59
N GLU A 94 -14.54 7.14 16.70
CA GLU A 94 -13.91 8.29 17.35
C GLU A 94 -12.84 7.80 18.33
N ILE A 95 -11.70 8.50 18.36
CA ILE A 95 -10.63 8.35 19.36
C ILE A 95 -10.23 9.72 19.87
N THR A 96 -9.56 9.78 21.02
CA THR A 96 -9.01 11.03 21.56
C THR A 96 -7.54 11.15 21.21
N ILE A 97 -7.15 12.22 20.51
CA ILE A 97 -5.75 12.58 20.24
C ILE A 97 -5.44 13.88 20.97
N GLY A 98 -4.61 13.83 22.01
CA GLY A 98 -4.45 14.96 22.93
C GLY A 98 -5.75 15.28 23.65
N GLU A 99 -6.32 16.46 23.42
CA GLU A 99 -7.62 16.90 23.98
C GLU A 99 -8.76 16.82 22.95
N GLU A 100 -8.46 16.47 21.70
CA GLU A 100 -9.41 16.48 20.59
C GLU A 100 -10.02 15.10 20.36
N LYS A 101 -11.34 15.07 20.17
CA LYS A 101 -12.06 13.90 19.63
C LYS A 101 -11.91 13.89 18.12
N VAL A 102 -11.31 12.84 17.59
CA VAL A 102 -10.94 12.72 16.17
C VAL A 102 -11.58 11.47 15.58
N HIS A 103 -12.30 11.63 14.46
CA HIS A 103 -12.82 10.50 13.72
C HIS A 103 -11.73 9.84 12.89
N VAL A 104 -11.63 8.52 13.00
CA VAL A 104 -10.62 7.70 12.33
C VAL A 104 -11.26 6.51 11.63
N LYS A 105 -10.63 6.08 10.54
CA LYS A 105 -10.96 4.85 9.82
C LYS A 105 -9.71 4.01 9.63
N SER A 106 -9.85 2.70 9.57
CA SER A 106 -8.75 1.85 9.09
C SER A 106 -8.48 2.08 7.61
N ALA A 107 -7.25 1.83 7.15
CA ALA A 107 -6.90 1.97 5.74
C ALA A 107 -7.76 1.07 4.82
N PHE A 108 -8.08 -0.15 5.26
CA PHE A 108 -8.98 -1.03 4.51
C PHE A 108 -10.41 -0.49 4.45
N ARG A 109 -10.92 0.15 5.52
CA ARG A 109 -12.24 0.79 5.48
C ARG A 109 -12.30 1.86 4.40
N LEU A 110 -11.26 2.69 4.29
CA LEU A 110 -11.15 3.72 3.24
C LEU A 110 -11.11 3.12 1.84
N LEU A 111 -10.29 2.08 1.62
CA LEU A 111 -10.25 1.37 0.34
C LEU A 111 -11.60 0.75 -0.02
N LYS A 112 -12.29 0.16 0.96
CA LYS A 112 -13.62 -0.41 0.80
C LYS A 112 -14.58 0.68 0.36
N GLU A 113 -14.71 1.77 1.11
CA GLU A 113 -15.61 2.88 0.75
C GLU A 113 -15.33 3.41 -0.66
N GLU A 114 -14.07 3.60 -1.03
CA GLU A 114 -13.71 4.05 -2.38
C GLU A 114 -14.06 3.02 -3.46
N SER A 115 -13.90 1.73 -3.19
CA SER A 115 -14.32 0.70 -4.15
C SER A 115 -15.84 0.60 -4.33
N PHE A 116 -16.62 1.13 -3.38
CA PHE A 116 -18.07 1.18 -3.42
C PHE A 116 -18.59 2.59 -3.77
N SER A 117 -17.72 3.56 -4.06
CA SER A 117 -18.11 4.91 -4.51
C SER A 117 -18.75 4.89 -5.90
N SER A 118 -18.55 3.81 -6.66
CA SER A 118 -19.25 3.53 -7.91
C SER A 118 -19.64 2.05 -7.97
N SER A 119 -20.65 1.75 -8.79
CA SER A 119 -21.06 0.39 -9.11
C SER A 119 -20.10 -0.28 -10.10
N ILE A 120 -20.14 -1.61 -10.14
CA ILE A 120 -19.38 -2.38 -11.13
C ILE A 120 -19.77 -2.03 -12.58
N HIS A 121 -21.01 -1.58 -12.82
CA HIS A 121 -21.48 -1.12 -14.12
C HIS A 121 -20.91 0.24 -14.51
N GLU A 122 -20.77 1.16 -13.56
CA GLU A 122 -20.10 2.44 -13.80
C GLU A 122 -18.60 2.25 -14.05
N TYR A 123 -17.95 1.37 -13.29
CA TYR A 123 -16.55 1.00 -13.59
C TYR A 123 -16.43 0.34 -14.97
N SER A 124 -17.38 -0.54 -15.33
CA SER A 124 -17.44 -1.18 -16.64
C SER A 124 -17.56 -0.15 -17.77
N ALA A 125 -18.45 0.83 -17.63
CA ALA A 125 -18.60 1.92 -18.60
C ALA A 125 -17.34 2.79 -18.69
N ALA A 126 -16.70 3.09 -17.56
CA ALA A 126 -15.50 3.93 -17.51
C ALA A 126 -14.26 3.28 -18.16
N CYS A 127 -14.09 1.95 -18.05
CA CYS A 127 -12.94 1.24 -18.61
C CYS A 127 -13.22 0.50 -19.91
N GLY A 128 -14.48 0.43 -20.36
CA GLY A 128 -14.89 -0.30 -21.56
C GLY A 128 -14.85 -1.83 -21.45
N VAL A 129 -14.70 -2.38 -20.23
CA VAL A 129 -14.69 -3.84 -19.99
C VAL A 129 -16.04 -4.25 -19.41
N PRO A 130 -16.76 -5.25 -19.97
CA PRO A 130 -18.05 -5.71 -19.44
C PRO A 130 -17.98 -6.08 -17.95
N ALA A 131 -19.00 -5.71 -17.17
CA ALA A 131 -19.06 -5.99 -15.74
C ALA A 131 -18.90 -7.48 -15.40
N GLU A 132 -19.46 -8.37 -16.21
CA GLU A 132 -19.28 -9.82 -16.08
C GLU A 132 -17.82 -10.24 -16.25
N GLN A 133 -17.10 -9.63 -17.19
CA GLN A 133 -15.68 -9.92 -17.42
C GLN A 133 -14.81 -9.41 -16.25
N ILE A 134 -15.16 -8.25 -15.65
CA ILE A 134 -14.51 -7.75 -14.43
C ILE A 134 -14.71 -8.74 -13.28
N ALA A 135 -15.94 -9.21 -13.09
CA ALA A 135 -16.28 -10.19 -12.05
C ALA A 135 -15.57 -11.54 -12.27
N LYS A 136 -15.58 -12.06 -13.50
CA LYS A 136 -14.90 -13.30 -13.87
C LYS A 136 -13.40 -13.22 -13.64
N LEU A 137 -12.76 -12.12 -14.04
CA LEU A 137 -11.32 -11.93 -13.81
C LEU A 137 -11.01 -11.85 -12.30
N ALA A 138 -11.85 -11.19 -11.50
CA ALA A 138 -11.70 -11.16 -10.04
C ALA A 138 -11.88 -12.55 -9.42
N GLN A 139 -12.81 -13.35 -9.93
CA GLN A 139 -13.01 -14.73 -9.50
C GLN A 139 -11.79 -15.59 -9.82
N GLU A 140 -11.32 -15.59 -11.07
CA GLU A 140 -10.15 -16.36 -11.50
C GLU A 140 -8.91 -15.94 -10.70
N PHE A 141 -8.68 -14.63 -10.55
CA PHE A 141 -7.58 -14.08 -9.77
C PHE A 141 -7.59 -14.57 -8.31
N THR A 142 -8.76 -14.62 -7.68
CA THR A 142 -8.87 -15.07 -6.27
C THR A 142 -8.92 -16.59 -6.11
N SER A 143 -9.12 -17.37 -7.18
CA SER A 143 -9.32 -18.83 -7.11
C SER A 143 -8.07 -19.61 -6.71
N HIS A 144 -6.86 -19.05 -6.87
CA HIS A 144 -5.60 -19.70 -6.50
C HIS A 144 -4.93 -19.12 -5.25
N GLY A 145 -5.63 -18.23 -4.51
CA GLY A 145 -5.15 -17.63 -3.26
C GLY A 145 -3.77 -16.98 -3.45
N VAL A 146 -2.84 -17.28 -2.54
CA VAL A 146 -1.49 -16.69 -2.53
C VAL A 146 -0.61 -17.04 -3.74
N LYS A 147 -1.07 -17.91 -4.66
CA LYS A 147 -0.35 -18.30 -5.88
C LYS A 147 -0.77 -17.53 -7.13
N SER A 148 -1.76 -16.65 -7.02
CA SER A 148 -2.08 -15.67 -8.06
C SER A 148 -1.17 -14.46 -7.92
N SER A 149 -0.93 -13.72 -9.00
CA SER A 149 -0.15 -12.47 -8.97
C SER A 149 -0.60 -11.54 -10.08
N ALA A 150 -0.77 -10.26 -9.77
CA ALA A 150 -1.07 -9.20 -10.73
C ALA A 150 0.15 -8.28 -10.84
N ILE A 151 0.67 -8.09 -12.04
CA ILE A 151 1.86 -7.25 -12.28
C ILE A 151 1.47 -6.16 -13.26
N ALA A 152 1.83 -4.92 -12.95
CA ALA A 152 1.74 -3.82 -13.90
C ALA A 152 3.14 -3.56 -14.49
N HIS A 153 3.35 -3.96 -15.75
CA HIS A 153 4.57 -3.64 -16.49
C HIS A 153 4.19 -3.08 -17.87
N GLY A 154 4.45 -1.78 -18.11
CA GLY A 154 3.93 -1.07 -19.28
C GLY A 154 2.43 -0.74 -19.20
N GLY A 155 1.90 0.02 -20.16
CA GLY A 155 0.47 0.41 -20.21
C GLY A 155 0.04 1.47 -19.19
N MET A 156 0.92 1.88 -18.28
CA MET A 156 0.67 2.90 -17.25
C MET A 156 1.35 4.24 -17.57
N MET A 157 1.70 4.50 -18.84
CA MET A 157 2.40 5.73 -19.26
C MET A 157 1.43 6.89 -19.48
N SER A 158 0.64 7.20 -18.44
CA SER A 158 -0.28 8.34 -18.40
C SER A 158 -0.01 9.20 -17.16
N GLY A 159 -0.61 10.39 -17.10
CA GLY A 159 -0.54 11.25 -15.90
C GLY A 159 -1.07 10.58 -14.62
N SER A 160 -1.93 9.56 -14.76
CA SER A 160 -2.48 8.74 -13.68
C SER A 160 -1.76 7.40 -13.49
N GLY A 161 -0.62 7.18 -14.16
CA GLY A 161 0.10 5.91 -14.21
C GLY A 161 0.42 5.31 -12.84
N PHE A 162 0.86 6.16 -11.90
CA PHE A 162 1.14 5.74 -10.53
C PHE A 162 -0.11 5.16 -9.84
N LEU A 163 -1.25 5.85 -9.92
CA LEU A 163 -2.51 5.41 -9.29
C LEU A 163 -3.02 4.11 -9.90
N ASN A 164 -2.88 3.95 -11.22
CA ASN A 164 -3.27 2.73 -11.92
C ASN A 164 -2.40 1.55 -11.49
N ALA A 165 -1.07 1.73 -11.48
CA ALA A 165 -0.14 0.71 -11.02
C ALA A 165 -0.39 0.35 -9.55
N PHE A 166 -0.57 1.35 -8.69
CA PHE A 166 -0.86 1.15 -7.26
C PHE A 166 -2.16 0.37 -7.04
N SER A 167 -3.21 0.63 -7.83
CA SER A 167 -4.46 -0.11 -7.79
C SER A 167 -4.29 -1.58 -8.17
N VAL A 168 -3.47 -1.88 -9.20
CA VAL A 168 -3.15 -3.27 -9.60
C VAL A 168 -2.35 -3.97 -8.51
N ILE A 169 -1.32 -3.33 -7.96
CA ILE A 169 -0.52 -3.91 -6.87
C ILE A 169 -1.35 -4.13 -5.61
N THR A 170 -2.36 -3.29 -5.35
CA THR A 170 -3.28 -3.47 -4.22
C THR A 170 -4.06 -4.79 -4.29
N LEU A 171 -4.34 -5.33 -5.49
CA LEU A 171 -4.98 -6.65 -5.64
C LEU A 171 -4.14 -7.77 -5.00
N ASN A 172 -2.82 -7.69 -5.11
CA ASN A 172 -1.88 -8.63 -4.48
C ASN A 172 -1.96 -8.57 -2.95
N VAL A 173 -2.00 -7.35 -2.41
CA VAL A 173 -2.16 -7.11 -0.95
C VAL A 173 -3.47 -7.73 -0.45
N LEU A 174 -4.57 -7.55 -1.18
CA LEU A 174 -5.90 -8.05 -0.79
C LEU A 174 -5.98 -9.58 -0.70
N ILE A 175 -5.12 -10.31 -1.42
CA ILE A 175 -5.06 -11.78 -1.35
C ILE A 175 -3.88 -12.29 -0.49
N GLY A 176 -3.02 -11.41 0.01
CA GLY A 176 -1.89 -11.76 0.87
C GLY A 176 -0.81 -12.61 0.19
N ASN A 177 -0.60 -12.41 -1.11
CA ASN A 177 0.37 -13.18 -1.90
C ASN A 177 1.80 -12.62 -1.87
N LEU A 178 2.03 -11.53 -1.14
CA LEU A 178 3.28 -10.78 -1.18
C LEU A 178 4.41 -11.63 -0.57
N ASN A 179 5.46 -11.91 -1.35
CA ASN A 179 6.59 -12.79 -1.03
C ASN A 179 6.21 -14.24 -0.65
N CYS A 180 4.96 -14.65 -0.88
CA CYS A 180 4.55 -16.04 -0.75
C CYS A 180 5.16 -16.87 -1.90
N ARG A 181 5.39 -18.17 -1.67
CA ARG A 181 5.88 -19.06 -2.73
C ARG A 181 4.85 -19.15 -3.86
N GLY A 182 5.24 -18.72 -5.07
CA GLY A 182 4.36 -18.63 -6.22
C GLY A 182 3.50 -17.36 -6.28
N GLY A 183 3.70 -16.42 -5.35
CA GLY A 183 2.99 -15.14 -5.27
C GLY A 183 3.80 -13.97 -5.84
N PHE A 184 3.37 -12.75 -5.49
CA PHE A 184 3.98 -11.50 -5.95
C PHE A 184 5.30 -11.20 -5.21
N VAL A 185 6.38 -10.95 -5.94
CA VAL A 185 7.68 -10.59 -5.35
C VAL A 185 7.75 -9.08 -5.17
N MET A 186 7.75 -8.60 -3.93
CA MET A 186 7.88 -7.15 -3.64
C MET A 186 9.31 -6.66 -3.75
N ASN A 187 10.27 -7.50 -3.34
CA ASN A 187 11.69 -7.18 -3.34
C ASN A 187 12.51 -8.48 -3.26
N GLY A 188 13.26 -8.80 -4.31
CA GLY A 188 14.20 -9.92 -4.32
C GLY A 188 15.63 -9.54 -3.93
N GLY A 189 15.86 -8.26 -3.61
CA GLY A 189 17.17 -7.64 -3.68
C GLY A 189 17.61 -7.44 -5.14
N GLY A 190 18.34 -6.36 -5.39
CA GLY A 190 19.08 -6.21 -6.64
C GLY A 190 20.44 -6.88 -6.52
N PHE A 191 20.90 -7.53 -7.58
CA PHE A 191 22.35 -7.71 -7.73
C PHE A 191 22.99 -6.32 -7.72
N LYS A 192 24.14 -6.15 -7.06
CA LYS A 192 24.90 -4.89 -7.12
C LYS A 192 25.51 -4.77 -8.52
N ASP A 193 24.72 -4.29 -9.45
CA ASP A 193 25.03 -4.12 -10.86
C ASP A 193 25.99 -2.94 -11.10
N ALA A 194 25.89 -1.89 -10.29
CA ALA A 194 26.79 -0.75 -10.32
C ALA A 194 27.59 -0.51 -9.02
N GLY A 195 27.11 -0.95 -7.85
CA GLY A 195 27.81 -0.73 -6.58
C GLY A 195 29.03 -1.62 -6.35
N LYS A 196 29.70 -1.48 -5.19
CA LYS A 196 30.85 -2.31 -4.79
C LYS A 196 30.54 -3.81 -4.87
N GLY A 197 30.99 -4.39 -5.97
CA GLY A 197 30.96 -5.81 -6.25
C GLY A 197 32.25 -6.51 -5.82
N PRO A 198 32.36 -7.82 -6.07
CA PRO A 198 33.53 -8.60 -5.69
C PRO A 198 34.81 -8.20 -6.45
N ARG A 199 34.68 -7.54 -7.61
CA ARG A 199 35.81 -7.17 -8.47
C ARG A 199 35.87 -5.70 -8.84
N TYR A 200 34.74 -5.02 -8.95
CA TYR A 200 34.65 -3.63 -9.38
C TYR A 200 33.64 -2.86 -8.52
N ASP A 201 33.86 -1.56 -8.41
CA ASP A 201 32.91 -0.59 -7.86
C ASP A 201 32.65 0.43 -8.98
N LEU A 202 31.49 0.35 -9.64
CA LEU A 202 31.14 1.25 -10.74
C LEU A 202 30.48 2.54 -10.22
N ASP A 203 30.04 2.55 -8.97
CA ASP A 203 29.51 3.73 -8.27
C ASP A 203 30.64 4.67 -7.84
N SER A 204 31.83 4.14 -7.54
CA SER A 204 32.98 4.94 -7.11
C SER A 204 34.31 4.27 -7.46
N PHE A 205 35.13 4.96 -8.25
CA PHE A 205 36.49 4.54 -8.60
C PHE A 205 37.39 5.75 -8.81
N ASP A 206 38.71 5.55 -8.69
CA ASP A 206 39.67 6.63 -8.90
C ASP A 206 39.62 7.14 -10.35
N GLY A 207 39.60 8.46 -10.52
CA GLY A 207 39.39 9.10 -11.83
C GLY A 207 37.94 9.14 -12.34
N GLN A 208 36.94 8.80 -11.51
CA GLN A 208 35.53 8.88 -11.91
C GLN A 208 35.14 10.30 -12.35
N ILE A 209 34.57 10.41 -13.54
CA ILE A 209 34.00 11.66 -14.06
C ILE A 209 32.53 11.74 -13.66
N LYS A 210 32.20 12.72 -12.80
CA LYS A 210 30.80 12.95 -12.41
C LYS A 210 30.04 13.63 -13.56
N PRO A 211 28.83 13.14 -13.92
CA PRO A 211 27.99 13.82 -14.90
C PRO A 211 27.68 15.24 -14.43
N LYS A 212 27.76 16.20 -15.36
CA LYS A 212 27.45 17.61 -15.13
C LYS A 212 26.34 18.05 -16.09
N GLY A 213 25.62 19.10 -15.72
CA GLY A 213 24.52 19.63 -16.51
C GLY A 213 23.19 18.93 -16.23
N ILE A 214 22.24 19.11 -17.13
CA ILE A 214 20.87 18.61 -16.97
C ILE A 214 20.83 17.15 -17.40
N PRO A 215 20.23 16.25 -16.61
CA PRO A 215 20.00 14.88 -17.03
C PRO A 215 19.27 14.86 -18.38
N PHE A 216 19.72 14.04 -19.33
CA PHE A 216 19.11 13.95 -20.66
C PHE A 216 17.60 13.64 -20.58
N GLY A 217 17.18 12.84 -19.60
CA GLY A 217 15.78 12.54 -19.32
C GLY A 217 14.95 13.69 -18.73
N ARG A 218 15.56 14.86 -18.47
CA ARG A 218 14.90 16.06 -17.90
C ARG A 218 14.11 15.80 -16.61
N ASN A 219 14.56 14.83 -15.81
CA ASN A 219 13.93 14.42 -14.55
C ASN A 219 14.21 15.41 -13.39
N VAL A 220 14.28 16.70 -13.69
CA VAL A 220 14.46 17.80 -12.73
C VAL A 220 13.48 18.92 -13.10
N PRO A 221 12.97 19.70 -12.13
CA PRO A 221 12.10 20.82 -12.45
C PRO A 221 12.78 21.78 -13.43
N TYR A 222 12.14 22.04 -14.57
CA TYR A 222 12.69 22.91 -15.62
C TYR A 222 13.06 24.30 -15.09
N THR A 223 12.30 24.83 -14.15
CA THR A 223 12.57 26.13 -13.49
C THR A 223 13.88 26.18 -12.71
N LYS A 224 14.51 25.02 -12.43
CA LYS A 224 15.81 24.94 -11.76
C LYS A 224 16.98 24.88 -12.74
N THR A 225 16.73 24.77 -14.05
CA THR A 225 17.79 24.59 -15.04
C THR A 225 18.48 25.91 -15.40
N SER A 226 19.63 25.81 -16.07
CA SER A 226 20.34 26.97 -16.59
C SER A 226 19.53 27.67 -17.68
N GLU A 227 18.90 26.94 -18.61
CA GLU A 227 18.16 27.50 -19.76
C GLU A 227 16.96 28.34 -19.35
N PHE A 228 16.33 28.05 -18.20
CA PHE A 228 15.21 28.84 -17.69
C PHE A 228 15.64 30.17 -17.05
N LYS A 229 16.90 30.27 -16.60
CA LYS A 229 17.42 31.43 -15.88
C LYS A 229 18.04 32.49 -16.80
N TRP A 230 17.97 32.28 -18.12
CA TRP A 230 18.30 33.27 -19.15
C TRP A 230 17.04 34.07 -19.48
#